data_AF-A0A6N8GIQ1-F1
#
_entry.id   AF-A0A6N8GIQ1-F1
#
_cell.length_a   1.000
_cell.length_b   1.000
_cell.length_c   1.000
_cell.angle_alpha   90.00
_cell.angle_beta   90.00
_cell.angle_gamma   90.00
#
_symmetry.space_group_name_H-M   'P 1'
#
loop_
_entity.id
_entity.type
_entity.pdbx_description
1 polymer ?
#
loop_
_entity_poly.entity_id
_entity_poly.type
_entity_poly.pdbx_seq_one_letter_code
_entity_poly.pdbx_strand_id
1 'polypeptide(L)'
;MGCGPARPGPVDDPAPRRMRRPTMMSMRVRDGFLPWAAAVLAAAELALLGGWLATGAAVLALLVQTLLVAGAVLAVVWDRYLRIRRRQWAEYARSERMRERARLAEDLHDLIGHELSLLAIRAGAVQVHSSGAEAEEAAALRADAQRAVLQLRQTVVLLGDDRTAASASPPAAADIPALVARARGAGLEVELHGDSDAGLPAPVRLTAHRVVQEGLTNALRHAPQTRAEVRIRVRGDRAEIAVSAGAGGDGGDGGAPGGGGTGLAGLRRRVEAIGGAFEAGDRDGRHLVRAELPLGEPATAAPGAGDEPGPRPRPLAATLRWALLPTLVMAVLTAGFHLWATHGSTLETADFQRISPGQPYDRVRPLLPAREAPMRFAVGVPEPPGARCVHFTDGNFPLGLASFRICHDGASVVEITDLRRVPLW
;
A
#
# COMPACT_ATOMS: atom_id res chain seq x y z
N MET A 1 13.06 -38.83 75.56
CA MET A 1 13.85 -38.27 74.43
C MET A 1 13.31 -38.93 73.17
N GLY A 2 12.72 -38.31 72.16
CA GLY A 2 12.42 -36.94 71.79
C GLY A 2 12.10 -37.00 70.31
N CYS A 3 10.88 -36.65 69.88
CA CYS A 3 10.53 -36.47 68.48
C CYS A 3 9.32 -35.53 68.42
N GLY A 4 9.59 -34.25 68.17
CA GLY A 4 8.56 -33.27 67.85
C GLY A 4 8.23 -33.29 66.36
N PRO A 5 7.02 -32.88 65.95
CA PRO A 5 6.63 -32.88 64.55
C PRO A 5 7.32 -31.75 63.78
N ALA A 6 7.92 -32.11 62.64
CA ALA A 6 8.53 -31.18 61.70
C ALA A 6 7.45 -30.32 61.01
N ARG A 7 7.62 -29.00 61.06
CA ARG A 7 6.84 -28.06 60.24
C ARG A 7 7.30 -28.13 58.78
N PRO A 8 6.40 -28.18 57.79
CA PRO A 8 6.79 -27.97 56.40
C PRO A 8 7.14 -26.48 56.18
N GLY A 9 8.31 -26.24 55.58
CA GLY A 9 8.73 -24.92 55.14
C GLY A 9 7.91 -24.41 53.94
N PRO A 10 7.94 -23.10 53.64
CA PRO A 10 7.18 -22.51 52.56
C PRO A 10 7.65 -23.05 51.20
N VAL A 11 6.69 -23.40 50.36
CA VAL A 11 6.89 -23.78 48.96
C VAL A 11 7.15 -22.51 48.18
N ASP A 12 8.37 -22.35 47.64
CA ASP A 12 8.71 -21.31 46.68
C ASP A 12 7.96 -21.56 45.38
N ASP A 13 7.02 -20.68 45.06
CA ASP A 13 6.25 -20.68 43.82
C ASP A 13 7.10 -20.06 42.69
N PRO A 14 7.48 -20.80 41.63
CA PRO A 14 8.28 -20.24 40.55
C PRO A 14 7.45 -19.26 39.73
N ALA A 15 7.79 -17.97 39.85
CA ALA A 15 7.19 -16.88 39.09
C ALA A 15 7.06 -17.20 37.58
N PRO A 16 5.97 -16.79 36.92
CA PRO A 16 5.73 -17.11 35.51
C PRO A 16 6.83 -16.51 34.64
N ARG A 17 7.64 -17.39 34.03
CA ARG A 17 8.59 -17.03 32.97
C ARG A 17 7.81 -16.35 31.85
N ARG A 18 7.95 -15.02 31.75
CA ARG A 18 7.52 -14.25 30.58
C ARG A 18 8.22 -14.82 29.36
N MET A 19 7.52 -15.65 28.58
CA MET A 19 7.93 -16.01 27.23
C MET A 19 8.10 -14.71 26.44
N ARG A 20 9.36 -14.29 26.27
CA ARG A 20 9.72 -13.28 25.28
C ARG A 20 9.24 -13.81 23.94
N ARG A 21 8.18 -13.18 23.41
CA ARG A 21 7.75 -13.38 22.02
C ARG A 21 8.98 -13.22 21.14
N PRO A 22 9.27 -14.16 20.21
CA PRO A 22 10.35 -13.97 19.27
C PRO A 22 10.02 -12.72 18.49
N THR A 23 10.81 -11.67 18.71
CA THR A 23 10.79 -10.47 17.89
C THR A 23 11.11 -10.95 16.49
N MET A 24 10.10 -11.10 15.63
CA MET A 24 10.31 -11.20 14.20
C MET A 24 11.07 -9.94 13.83
N MET A 25 12.38 -10.10 13.72
CA MET A 25 13.28 -9.11 13.17
C MET A 25 12.90 -9.00 11.70
N SER A 26 11.83 -8.26 11.44
CA SER A 26 11.55 -7.76 10.11
C SER A 26 12.83 -7.05 9.71
N MET A 27 13.58 -7.65 8.78
CA MET A 27 14.53 -6.92 7.97
C MET A 27 13.71 -5.84 7.24
N ARG A 28 13.45 -4.74 7.95
CA ARG A 28 13.35 -3.44 7.33
C ARG A 28 14.69 -3.32 6.64
N VAL A 29 14.68 -3.51 5.32
CA VAL A 29 15.77 -3.08 4.45
C VAL A 29 16.00 -1.63 4.87
N ARG A 30 17.02 -1.42 5.70
CA ARG A 30 17.31 -0.13 6.32
C ARG A 30 17.32 0.88 5.18
N ASP A 31 16.57 1.97 5.32
CA ASP A 31 16.57 3.10 4.39
C ASP A 31 17.98 3.69 4.16
N GLY A 32 18.99 3.22 4.90
CA GLY A 32 20.41 3.47 4.70
C GLY A 32 21.13 2.61 3.65
N PHE A 33 20.57 1.53 3.09
CA PHE A 33 21.29 0.78 2.04
C PHE A 33 21.37 1.56 0.72
N LEU A 34 20.31 2.30 0.40
CA LEU A 34 20.21 3.09 -0.84
C LEU A 34 21.26 4.23 -0.93
N PRO A 35 21.51 5.05 0.12
CA PRO A 35 22.56 6.07 0.06
C PRO A 35 23.96 5.46 0.01
N TRP A 36 24.20 4.31 0.66
CA TRP A 36 25.50 3.62 0.57
C TRP A 36 25.74 3.05 -0.83
N ALA A 37 24.73 2.43 -1.44
CA ALA A 37 24.82 1.95 -2.82
C ALA A 37 25.07 3.11 -3.82
N ALA A 38 24.41 4.26 -3.62
CA ALA A 38 24.63 5.45 -4.43
C ALA A 38 26.04 6.03 -4.25
N ALA A 39 26.56 6.06 -3.02
CA ALA A 39 27.92 6.53 -2.74
C ALA A 39 29.00 5.61 -3.35
N VAL A 40 28.80 4.29 -3.30
CA VAL A 40 29.70 3.31 -3.94
C VAL A 40 29.67 3.46 -5.46
N LEU A 41 28.49 3.67 -6.05
CA LEU A 41 28.36 3.95 -7.48
C LEU A 41 29.07 5.26 -7.88
N ALA A 42 28.88 6.34 -7.11
CA ALA A 42 29.54 7.62 -7.37
C ALA A 42 31.08 7.54 -7.22
N ALA A 43 31.58 6.78 -6.24
CA ALA A 43 33.01 6.55 -6.07
C ALA A 43 33.60 5.71 -7.22
N ALA A 44 32.85 4.71 -7.70
CA ALA A 44 33.23 3.94 -8.87
C ALA A 44 33.26 4.81 -10.14
N GLU A 45 32.29 5.72 -10.31
CA GLU A 45 32.29 6.70 -11.40
C GLU A 45 33.50 7.62 -11.36
N LEU A 46 33.85 8.16 -10.19
CA LEU A 46 35.03 9.02 -10.02
C LEU A 46 36.33 8.28 -10.33
N ALA A 47 36.45 7.02 -9.91
CA ALA A 47 37.61 6.19 -10.20
C ALA A 47 37.72 5.86 -11.71
N LEU A 48 36.59 5.57 -12.36
CA LEU A 48 36.53 5.33 -13.81
C LEU A 48 36.89 6.59 -14.60
N LEU A 49 36.40 7.77 -14.20
CA LEU A 49 36.76 9.07 -14.80
C LEU A 49 38.25 9.38 -14.65
N GLY A 50 38.86 9.06 -13.51
CA GLY A 50 40.31 9.19 -13.31
C GLY A 50 41.12 8.28 -14.23
N GLY A 51 40.71 7.01 -14.37
CA GLY A 51 41.33 6.07 -15.31
C GLY A 51 41.16 6.46 -16.79
N TRP A 52 40.04 7.12 -17.11
CA TRP A 52 39.71 7.62 -18.43
C TRP A 52 40.66 8.73 -18.90
N LEU A 53 40.94 9.70 -18.02
CA LEU A 53 41.95 10.76 -18.25
C LEU A 53 43.36 10.19 -18.44
N ALA A 54 43.66 9.05 -17.82
CA ALA A 54 45.00 8.45 -17.84
C ALA A 54 45.25 7.52 -19.04
N THR A 55 44.23 6.84 -19.57
CA THR A 55 44.42 5.71 -20.51
C THR A 55 43.72 5.85 -21.85
N GLY A 56 42.79 6.81 -21.99
CA GLY A 56 41.98 6.94 -23.20
C GLY A 56 40.97 5.81 -23.42
N ALA A 57 40.81 4.84 -22.51
CA ALA A 57 39.92 3.67 -22.69
C ALA A 57 38.40 3.98 -22.61
N ALA A 58 37.93 4.88 -23.47
CA ALA A 58 36.64 5.53 -23.35
C ALA A 58 35.44 4.69 -23.79
N VAL A 59 35.62 3.71 -24.70
CA VAL A 59 34.58 2.74 -25.04
C VAL A 59 34.27 1.82 -23.85
N LEU A 60 35.32 1.31 -23.18
CA LEU A 60 35.14 0.40 -22.04
C LEU A 60 34.45 1.10 -20.87
N ALA A 61 34.83 2.34 -20.59
CA ALA A 61 34.20 3.15 -19.55
C ALA A 61 32.71 3.42 -19.86
N LEU A 62 32.38 3.78 -21.10
CA LEU A 62 30.98 4.01 -21.51
C LEU A 62 30.13 2.74 -21.41
N LEU A 63 30.69 1.59 -21.79
CA LEU A 63 30.03 0.28 -21.65
C LEU A 63 29.79 -0.07 -20.18
N VAL A 64 30.81 0.05 -19.33
CA VAL A 64 30.69 -0.22 -17.87
C VAL A 64 29.65 0.71 -17.24
N GLN A 65 29.69 2.01 -17.56
CA GLN A 65 28.73 2.99 -17.09
C GLN A 65 27.29 2.60 -17.49
N THR A 66 27.08 2.25 -18.76
CA THR A 66 25.76 1.88 -19.28
C THR A 66 25.22 0.63 -18.58
N LEU A 67 26.08 -0.36 -18.34
CA LEU A 67 25.72 -1.58 -17.62
C LEU A 67 25.37 -1.31 -16.15
N LEU A 68 26.11 -0.44 -15.46
CA LEU A 68 25.83 -0.06 -14.08
C LEU A 68 24.48 0.67 -13.95
N VAL A 69 24.20 1.62 -14.84
CA VAL A 69 22.93 2.35 -14.88
C VAL A 69 21.78 1.38 -15.17
N ALA A 70 21.93 0.52 -16.18
CA ALA A 70 20.91 -0.49 -16.52
C ALA A 70 20.63 -1.43 -15.34
N GLY A 71 21.67 -1.91 -14.66
CA GLY A 71 21.56 -2.75 -13.47
C GLY A 71 20.83 -2.05 -12.32
N ALA A 72 21.14 -0.78 -12.06
CA ALA A 72 20.49 0.01 -11.03
C ALA A 72 18.99 0.23 -11.33
N VAL A 73 18.64 0.55 -12.58
CA VAL A 73 17.24 0.72 -13.02
C VAL A 73 16.49 -0.60 -12.86
N LEU A 74 17.05 -1.72 -13.33
CA LEU A 74 16.46 -3.05 -13.18
C LEU A 74 16.23 -3.41 -11.72
N ALA A 75 17.19 -3.14 -10.83
CA ALA A 75 17.06 -3.40 -9.39
C ALA A 75 15.89 -2.60 -8.77
N VAL A 76 15.74 -1.33 -9.11
CA VAL A 76 14.64 -0.47 -8.62
C VAL A 76 13.28 -0.97 -9.13
N VAL A 77 13.20 -1.32 -10.42
CA VAL A 77 11.98 -1.87 -11.02
C VAL A 77 11.61 -3.20 -10.37
N TRP A 78 12.59 -4.08 -10.16
CA TRP A 78 12.41 -5.39 -9.55
C TRP A 78 11.92 -5.30 -8.11
N ASP A 79 12.55 -4.47 -7.30
CA ASP A 79 12.17 -4.24 -5.90
C ASP A 79 10.74 -3.67 -5.81
N ARG A 80 10.34 -2.78 -6.72
CA ARG A 80 8.97 -2.29 -6.81
C ARG A 80 7.99 -3.38 -7.23
N TYR A 81 8.33 -4.20 -8.22
CA TYR A 81 7.51 -5.33 -8.64
C TYR A 81 7.27 -6.31 -7.47
N LEU A 82 8.32 -6.66 -6.73
CA LEU A 82 8.22 -7.53 -5.56
C LEU A 82 7.39 -6.92 -4.43
N ARG A 83 7.48 -5.60 -4.21
CA ARG A 83 6.60 -4.91 -3.23
C ARG A 83 5.13 -4.97 -3.63
N ILE A 84 4.80 -4.72 -4.89
CA ILE A 84 3.42 -4.78 -5.39
C ILE A 84 2.89 -6.21 -5.27
N ARG A 85 3.67 -7.20 -5.72
CA ARG A 85 3.33 -8.62 -5.57
C ARG A 85 3.07 -8.99 -4.11
N ARG A 86 3.94 -8.59 -3.18
CA ARG A 86 3.76 -8.88 -1.74
C ARG A 86 2.47 -8.28 -1.18
N ARG A 87 2.10 -7.07 -1.59
CA ARG A 87 0.83 -6.43 -1.19
C ARG A 87 -0.36 -7.21 -1.72
N GLN A 88 -0.34 -7.56 -3.01
CA GLN A 88 -1.40 -8.36 -3.64
C GLN A 88 -1.56 -9.71 -2.93
N TRP A 89 -0.46 -10.44 -2.68
CA TRP A 89 -0.52 -11.72 -1.96
C TRP A 89 -1.09 -11.58 -0.54
N ALA A 90 -0.73 -10.51 0.18
CA ALA A 90 -1.28 -10.25 1.50
C ALA A 90 -2.79 -9.94 1.45
N GLU A 91 -3.24 -9.20 0.44
CA GLU A 91 -4.66 -8.91 0.20
C GLU A 91 -5.44 -10.17 -0.18
N TYR A 92 -4.92 -10.98 -1.10
CA TYR A 92 -5.50 -12.28 -1.46
C TYR A 92 -5.63 -13.20 -0.24
N ALA A 93 -4.57 -13.36 0.55
CA ALA A 93 -4.60 -14.19 1.76
C ALA A 93 -5.61 -13.68 2.80
N ARG A 94 -5.76 -12.37 2.96
CA ARG A 94 -6.81 -11.78 3.82
C ARG A 94 -8.20 -12.07 3.28
N SER A 95 -8.40 -11.91 1.97
CA SER A 95 -9.68 -12.17 1.31
C SER A 95 -10.09 -13.63 1.45
N GLU A 96 -9.17 -14.58 1.25
CA GLU A 96 -9.45 -16.00 1.41
C GLU A 96 -9.82 -16.36 2.85
N ARG A 97 -9.08 -15.86 3.84
CA ARG A 97 -9.42 -16.08 5.26
C ARG A 97 -10.79 -15.52 5.61
N MET A 98 -11.18 -14.38 5.05
CA MET A 98 -12.51 -13.81 5.27
C MET A 98 -13.60 -14.66 4.60
N ARG A 99 -13.38 -15.14 3.37
CA ARG A 99 -14.31 -16.06 2.68
C ARG A 99 -14.48 -17.38 3.43
N GLU A 100 -13.40 -17.93 3.97
CA GLU A 100 -13.43 -19.15 4.78
C GLU A 100 -14.19 -18.94 6.08
N ARG A 101 -13.94 -17.84 6.79
CA ARG A 101 -14.70 -17.48 8.00
C ARG A 101 -16.18 -17.28 7.74
N ALA A 102 -16.55 -16.66 6.61
CA ALA A 102 -17.94 -16.47 6.23
C ALA A 102 -18.62 -17.82 5.94
N ARG A 103 -17.98 -18.70 5.16
CA ARG A 103 -18.48 -20.06 4.90
C ARG A 103 -18.66 -20.87 6.19
N LEU A 104 -17.66 -20.85 7.07
CA LEU A 104 -17.76 -21.51 8.38
C LEU A 104 -18.91 -20.96 9.23
N ALA A 105 -19.16 -19.64 9.19
CA ALA A 105 -20.27 -19.04 9.93
C ALA A 105 -21.63 -19.49 9.36
N GLU A 106 -21.75 -19.62 8.04
CA GLU A 106 -22.95 -20.13 7.36
C GLU A 106 -23.20 -21.61 7.68
N ASP A 107 -22.18 -22.48 7.55
CA ASP A 107 -22.27 -23.90 7.88
C ASP A 107 -22.65 -24.12 9.37
N LEU A 108 -22.04 -23.33 10.27
CA LEU A 108 -22.38 -23.37 11.70
C LEU A 108 -23.81 -22.86 11.96
N HIS A 109 -24.27 -21.86 11.21
CA HIS A 109 -25.63 -21.36 11.34
C HIS A 109 -26.65 -22.41 10.93
N ASP A 110 -26.41 -23.10 9.83
CA ASP A 110 -27.32 -24.12 9.31
C ASP A 110 -27.36 -25.35 10.21
N LEU A 111 -26.20 -25.87 10.64
CA LEU A 111 -26.14 -27.05 11.50
C LEU A 111 -26.74 -26.78 12.88
N ILE A 112 -26.25 -25.75 13.59
CA ILE A 112 -26.71 -25.44 14.95
C ILE A 112 -28.14 -24.91 14.92
N GLY A 113 -28.49 -24.09 13.93
CA GLY A 113 -29.84 -23.58 13.75
C GLY A 113 -30.85 -24.70 13.53
N HIS A 114 -30.49 -25.72 12.73
CA HIS A 114 -31.33 -26.89 12.51
C HIS A 114 -31.50 -27.74 13.79
N GLU A 115 -30.41 -28.05 14.49
CA GLU A 115 -30.46 -28.85 15.74
C GLU A 115 -31.28 -28.17 16.83
N LEU A 116 -31.09 -26.87 17.05
CA LEU A 116 -31.85 -26.10 18.04
C LEU A 116 -33.34 -25.97 17.64
N SER A 117 -33.64 -25.88 16.33
CA SER A 117 -35.02 -25.87 15.85
C SER A 117 -35.71 -27.21 16.10
N LEU A 118 -35.02 -28.34 15.83
CA LEU A 118 -35.52 -29.67 16.16
C LEU A 118 -35.72 -29.86 17.66
N LEU A 119 -34.80 -29.35 18.49
CA LEU A 119 -34.95 -29.38 19.95
C LEU A 119 -36.19 -28.61 20.40
N ALA A 120 -36.42 -27.40 19.86
CA ALA A 120 -37.61 -26.61 20.15
C ALA A 120 -38.92 -27.31 19.72
N ILE A 121 -38.90 -28.02 18.58
CA ILE A 121 -40.04 -28.84 18.11
C ILE A 121 -40.29 -30.01 19.08
N ARG A 122 -39.25 -30.76 19.47
CA ARG A 122 -39.36 -31.89 20.41
C ARG A 122 -39.84 -31.45 21.78
N ALA A 123 -39.30 -30.35 22.30
CA ALA A 123 -39.75 -29.75 23.57
C ALA A 123 -41.22 -29.33 23.49
N GLY A 124 -41.65 -28.73 22.37
CA GLY A 124 -43.06 -28.41 22.14
C GLY A 124 -43.96 -29.63 22.08
N ALA A 125 -43.49 -30.74 21.50
CA ALA A 125 -44.23 -32.00 21.51
C ALA A 125 -44.40 -32.54 22.94
N VAL A 126 -43.33 -32.56 23.76
CA VAL A 126 -43.42 -32.98 25.16
C VAL A 126 -44.41 -32.10 25.93
N GLN A 127 -44.31 -30.78 25.77
CA GLN A 127 -45.21 -29.81 26.43
C GLN A 127 -46.70 -30.06 26.15
N VAL A 128 -47.05 -30.53 24.95
CA VAL A 128 -48.45 -30.80 24.56
C VAL A 128 -48.96 -32.15 25.11
N HIS A 129 -48.07 -33.12 25.34
CA HIS A 129 -48.43 -34.48 25.76
C HIS A 129 -48.23 -34.74 27.26
N SER A 130 -47.64 -33.81 28.01
CA SER A 130 -47.44 -33.89 29.46
C SER A 130 -48.30 -32.88 30.24
N SER A 131 -48.34 -33.00 31.56
CA SER A 131 -49.11 -32.09 32.43
C SER A 131 -48.39 -31.85 33.76
N GLY A 132 -48.68 -30.72 34.42
CA GLY A 132 -48.00 -30.34 35.67
C GLY A 132 -46.54 -29.93 35.43
N ALA A 133 -45.65 -30.36 36.33
CA ALA A 133 -44.24 -29.95 36.33
C ALA A 133 -43.50 -30.28 35.02
N GLU A 134 -43.79 -31.43 34.38
CA GLU A 134 -43.15 -31.83 33.11
C GLU A 134 -43.53 -30.91 31.94
N ALA A 135 -44.74 -30.34 31.94
CA ALA A 135 -45.17 -29.41 30.89
C ALA A 135 -44.51 -28.03 31.06
N GLU A 136 -44.32 -27.57 32.29
CA GLU A 136 -43.58 -26.34 32.60
C GLU A 136 -42.10 -26.46 32.22
N GLU A 137 -41.47 -27.61 32.52
CA GLU A 137 -40.07 -27.85 32.19
C GLU A 137 -39.85 -27.92 30.67
N ALA A 138 -40.76 -28.57 29.93
CA ALA A 138 -40.72 -28.59 28.47
C ALA A 138 -40.95 -27.19 27.83
N ALA A 139 -41.79 -26.36 28.44
CA ALA A 139 -41.99 -24.97 28.01
C ALA A 139 -40.73 -24.12 28.22
N ALA A 140 -40.05 -24.28 29.36
CA ALA A 140 -38.77 -23.63 29.63
C ALA A 140 -37.69 -24.05 28.62
N LEU A 141 -37.58 -25.35 28.33
CA LEU A 141 -36.61 -25.90 27.37
C LEU A 141 -36.85 -25.37 25.94
N ARG A 142 -38.12 -25.25 25.53
CA ARG A 142 -38.49 -24.64 24.25
C ARG A 142 -38.11 -23.16 24.19
N ALA A 143 -38.35 -22.40 25.26
CA ALA A 143 -38.00 -20.99 25.34
C ALA A 143 -36.47 -20.77 25.35
N ASP A 144 -35.71 -21.65 26.01
CA ASP A 144 -34.24 -21.64 25.99
C ASP A 144 -33.69 -21.92 24.59
N ALA A 145 -34.21 -22.93 23.89
CA ALA A 145 -33.81 -23.25 22.52
C ALA A 145 -34.09 -22.10 21.54
N GLN A 146 -35.25 -21.44 21.67
CA GLN A 146 -35.59 -20.26 20.86
C GLN A 146 -34.67 -19.06 21.16
N ARG A 147 -34.34 -18.82 22.43
CA ARG A 147 -33.36 -17.79 22.82
C ARG A 147 -31.97 -18.08 22.27
N ALA A 148 -31.53 -19.34 22.29
CA ALA A 148 -30.24 -19.75 21.75
C ALA A 148 -30.14 -19.52 20.22
N VAL A 149 -31.21 -19.79 19.46
CA VAL A 149 -31.27 -19.50 18.01
C VAL A 149 -31.16 -18.00 17.73
N LEU A 150 -31.84 -17.16 18.51
CA LEU A 150 -31.76 -15.70 18.35
C LEU A 150 -30.36 -15.17 18.68
N GLN A 151 -29.71 -15.68 19.73
CA GLN A 151 -28.34 -15.33 20.08
C GLN A 151 -27.32 -15.79 19.03
N LEU A 152 -27.52 -16.96 18.44
CA LEU A 152 -26.68 -17.47 17.34
C LEU A 152 -26.79 -16.57 16.11
N ARG A 153 -28.01 -16.18 15.71
CA ARG A 153 -28.23 -15.24 14.59
C ARG A 153 -27.53 -13.90 14.83
N GLN A 154 -27.61 -13.36 16.04
CA GLN A 154 -26.93 -12.11 16.40
C GLN A 154 -25.39 -12.25 16.34
N THR A 155 -24.84 -13.38 16.78
CA THR A 155 -23.38 -13.62 16.77
C THR A 155 -22.85 -13.79 15.34
N VAL A 156 -23.60 -14.47 14.47
CA VAL A 156 -23.25 -14.61 13.05
C VAL A 156 -23.32 -13.27 12.32
N VAL A 157 -24.28 -12.40 12.64
CA VAL A 157 -24.32 -11.03 12.11
C VAL A 157 -23.11 -10.20 12.57
N LEU A 158 -22.62 -10.41 13.80
CA LEU A 158 -21.41 -9.74 14.32
C LEU A 158 -20.11 -10.25 13.70
N LEU A 159 -20.04 -11.55 13.36
CA LEU A 159 -18.88 -12.15 12.69
C LEU A 159 -18.91 -11.94 11.17
N GLY A 160 -20.11 -11.78 10.63
CA GLY A 160 -20.41 -11.68 9.21
C GLY A 160 -20.54 -10.25 8.68
N ASP A 161 -20.16 -9.20 9.42
CA ASP A 161 -20.26 -7.86 8.84
C ASP A 161 -19.24 -6.81 9.32
N ASP A 162 -18.16 -6.70 8.53
CA ASP A 162 -17.65 -5.40 8.10
C ASP A 162 -17.69 -5.25 6.55
N ARG A 163 -18.11 -6.29 5.78
CA ARG A 163 -18.09 -6.27 4.30
C ARG A 163 -19.10 -7.15 3.56
N THR A 164 -19.80 -8.08 4.20
CA THR A 164 -20.69 -9.05 3.49
C THR A 164 -22.10 -8.50 3.26
N ALA A 165 -22.56 -7.51 4.03
CA ALA A 165 -23.74 -6.71 3.69
C ALA A 165 -23.52 -5.73 2.53
N ALA A 166 -22.29 -5.60 2.00
CA ALA A 166 -22.04 -4.85 0.77
C ALA A 166 -22.44 -5.63 -0.50
N SER A 167 -22.80 -6.92 -0.38
CA SER A 167 -23.21 -7.76 -1.51
C SER A 167 -24.66 -8.26 -1.44
N ALA A 168 -25.42 -7.89 -0.40
CA ALA A 168 -26.87 -7.95 -0.45
C ALA A 168 -27.35 -6.61 -1.00
N SER A 169 -28.01 -6.62 -2.17
CA SER A 169 -28.75 -5.45 -2.67
C SER A 169 -29.50 -4.78 -1.52
N PRO A 170 -29.46 -3.44 -1.40
CA PRO A 170 -30.22 -2.76 -0.36
C PRO A 170 -31.69 -3.15 -0.52
N PRO A 171 -32.41 -3.54 0.55
CA PRO A 171 -33.83 -3.78 0.44
C PRO A 171 -34.46 -2.51 -0.16
N ALA A 172 -35.20 -2.68 -1.25
CA ALA A 172 -35.76 -1.59 -2.07
C ALA A 172 -36.82 -0.73 -1.35
N ALA A 173 -36.95 -0.85 -0.03
CA ALA A 173 -37.75 0.02 0.83
C ALA A 173 -37.03 0.21 2.17
N ALA A 174 -36.11 1.18 2.22
CA ALA A 174 -35.67 1.76 3.49
C ALA A 174 -36.86 2.59 4.03
N ASP A 175 -37.71 1.92 4.80
CA ASP A 175 -38.98 2.43 5.33
C ASP A 175 -38.93 2.42 6.86
N ILE A 176 -38.80 3.61 7.46
CA ILE A 176 -38.76 3.80 8.90
C ILE A 176 -40.10 3.41 9.58
N PRO A 177 -41.28 3.81 9.07
CA PRO A 177 -42.56 3.30 9.55
C PRO A 177 -42.64 1.78 9.67
N ALA A 178 -42.11 1.03 8.69
CA ALA A 178 -42.08 -0.43 8.74
C ALA A 178 -41.16 -0.98 9.86
N LEU A 179 -40.04 -0.32 10.16
CA LEU A 179 -39.20 -0.67 11.32
C LEU A 179 -39.93 -0.46 12.64
N VAL A 180 -40.64 0.67 12.77
CA VAL A 180 -41.43 0.99 13.96
C VAL A 180 -42.54 -0.02 14.18
N ALA A 181 -43.25 -0.41 13.11
CA ALA A 181 -44.29 -1.44 13.17
C ALA A 181 -43.75 -2.80 13.66
N ARG A 182 -42.58 -3.21 13.16
CA ARG A 182 -41.90 -4.44 13.63
C ARG A 182 -41.50 -4.37 15.09
N ALA A 183 -40.95 -3.25 15.54
CA ALA A 183 -40.58 -3.06 16.95
C ALA A 183 -41.80 -3.09 17.89
N ARG A 184 -42.93 -2.50 17.46
CA ARG A 184 -44.21 -2.60 18.19
C ARG A 184 -44.72 -4.04 18.27
N GLY A 185 -44.66 -4.79 17.15
CA GLY A 185 -45.01 -6.21 17.12
C GLY A 185 -44.13 -7.08 18.03
N ALA A 186 -42.90 -6.63 18.33
CA ALA A 186 -41.99 -7.27 19.27
C ALA A 186 -42.20 -6.83 20.75
N GLY A 187 -43.22 -6.01 21.03
CA GLY A 187 -43.60 -5.61 22.40
C GLY A 187 -42.98 -4.30 22.89
N LEU A 188 -42.29 -3.53 22.05
CA LEU A 188 -41.77 -2.20 22.42
C LEU A 188 -42.84 -1.12 22.17
N GLU A 189 -43.14 -0.28 23.16
CA GLU A 189 -43.99 0.89 22.95
C GLU A 189 -43.18 1.96 22.22
N VAL A 190 -43.44 2.16 20.93
CA VAL A 190 -42.70 3.11 20.09
C VAL A 190 -43.62 4.21 19.57
N GLU A 191 -43.21 5.46 19.73
CA GLU A 191 -43.82 6.60 19.04
C GLU A 191 -42.91 7.15 17.95
N LEU A 192 -43.50 7.49 16.80
CA LEU A 192 -42.81 8.10 15.68
C LEU A 192 -43.32 9.53 15.52
N HIS A 193 -42.40 10.49 15.60
CA HIS A 193 -42.69 11.93 15.53
C HIS A 193 -41.94 12.60 14.38
N GLY A 194 -42.59 13.54 13.70
CA GLY A 194 -41.98 14.44 12.72
C GLY A 194 -42.18 14.05 11.25
N ASP A 195 -41.25 14.49 10.39
CA ASP A 195 -41.41 14.46 8.93
C ASP A 195 -41.27 13.04 8.33
N SER A 196 -41.83 12.84 7.13
CA SER A 196 -41.66 11.58 6.40
C SER A 196 -40.24 11.42 5.84
N ASP A 197 -39.71 10.21 5.93
CA ASP A 197 -38.43 9.81 5.31
C ASP A 197 -38.49 9.72 3.78
N ALA A 198 -39.70 9.76 3.18
CA ALA A 198 -39.91 9.73 1.73
C ALA A 198 -39.28 10.94 1.01
N GLY A 199 -39.15 12.09 1.68
CA GLY A 199 -38.53 13.29 1.13
C GLY A 199 -37.00 13.32 1.18
N LEU A 200 -36.36 12.34 1.82
CA LEU A 200 -34.90 12.31 2.00
C LEU A 200 -34.19 11.77 0.75
N PRO A 201 -33.01 12.30 0.38
CA PRO A 201 -32.14 11.69 -0.63
C PRO A 201 -31.83 10.22 -0.28
N ALA A 202 -31.71 9.36 -1.29
CA ALA A 202 -31.53 7.92 -1.07
C ALA A 202 -30.36 7.53 -0.11
N PRO A 203 -29.16 8.15 -0.19
CA PRO A 203 -28.07 7.87 0.76
C PRO A 203 -28.39 8.27 2.20
N VAL A 204 -29.13 9.36 2.38
CA VAL A 204 -29.59 9.88 3.68
C VAL A 204 -30.65 8.95 4.25
N ARG A 205 -31.62 8.53 3.44
CA ARG A 205 -32.69 7.60 3.84
C ARG A 205 -32.15 6.25 4.30
N LEU A 206 -31.16 5.70 3.60
CA LEU A 206 -30.49 4.45 4.00
C LEU A 206 -29.77 4.58 5.34
N THR A 207 -29.04 5.69 5.53
CA THR A 207 -28.34 5.97 6.79
C THR A 207 -29.32 6.20 7.94
N ALA A 208 -30.40 6.95 7.72
CA ALA A 208 -31.48 7.18 8.67
C ALA A 208 -32.15 5.87 9.09
N HIS A 209 -32.51 5.01 8.13
CA HIS A 209 -33.08 3.69 8.39
C HIS A 209 -32.16 2.85 9.27
N ARG A 210 -30.84 2.89 9.04
CA ARG A 210 -29.88 2.12 9.85
C ARG A 210 -29.74 2.67 11.27
N VAL A 211 -29.74 3.99 11.44
CA VAL A 211 -29.73 4.66 12.76
C VAL A 211 -30.97 4.25 13.56
N VAL A 212 -32.15 4.29 12.93
CA VAL A 212 -33.41 3.87 13.58
C VAL A 212 -33.39 2.37 13.91
N GLN A 213 -32.92 1.53 13.00
CA GLN A 213 -32.84 0.09 13.21
C GLN A 213 -31.98 -0.27 14.42
N GLU A 214 -30.76 0.27 14.50
CA GLU A 214 -29.86 0.01 15.62
C GLU A 214 -30.42 0.60 16.91
N GLY A 215 -30.99 1.82 16.87
CA GLY A 215 -31.60 2.47 18.03
C GLY A 215 -32.75 1.64 18.63
N LEU A 216 -33.66 1.15 17.80
CA LEU A 216 -34.77 0.28 18.24
C LEU A 216 -34.27 -1.09 18.73
N THR A 217 -33.23 -1.63 18.10
CA THR A 217 -32.59 -2.89 18.55
C THR A 217 -31.96 -2.71 19.93
N ASN A 218 -31.27 -1.59 20.16
CA ASN A 218 -30.70 -1.25 21.46
C ASN A 218 -31.79 -1.05 22.51
N ALA A 219 -32.89 -0.36 22.17
CA ALA A 219 -34.03 -0.19 23.07
C ALA A 219 -34.65 -1.53 23.48
N LEU A 220 -34.90 -2.43 22.53
CA LEU A 220 -35.40 -3.79 22.80
C LEU A 220 -34.46 -4.60 23.69
N ARG A 221 -33.14 -4.42 23.53
CA ARG A 221 -32.13 -5.19 24.25
C ARG A 221 -31.88 -4.67 25.66
N HIS A 222 -31.84 -3.35 25.83
CA HIS A 222 -31.32 -2.72 27.04
C HIS A 222 -32.39 -2.02 27.88
N ALA A 223 -33.54 -1.69 27.29
CA ALA A 223 -34.65 -1.07 28.00
C ALA A 223 -36.01 -1.73 27.62
N PRO A 224 -36.12 -3.08 27.71
CA PRO A 224 -37.39 -3.75 27.49
C PRO A 224 -38.42 -3.20 28.49
N GLN A 225 -39.66 -2.96 28.05
CA GLN A 225 -40.75 -2.35 28.84
C GLN A 225 -40.70 -0.82 29.02
N THR A 226 -39.83 -0.11 28.32
CA THR A 226 -39.83 1.37 28.30
C THR A 226 -40.38 1.91 26.97
N ARG A 227 -40.88 3.14 27.00
CA ARG A 227 -41.34 3.85 25.79
C ARG A 227 -40.14 4.39 25.02
N ALA A 228 -40.06 4.00 23.74
CA ALA A 228 -39.09 4.51 22.79
C ALA A 228 -39.74 5.61 21.91
N GLU A 229 -38.98 6.66 21.64
CA GLU A 229 -39.37 7.74 20.75
C GLU A 229 -38.42 7.77 19.56
N VAL A 230 -38.97 7.73 18.35
CA VAL A 230 -38.25 7.95 17.10
C VAL A 230 -38.68 9.31 16.56
N ARG A 231 -37.70 10.16 16.25
CA ARG A 231 -37.95 11.51 15.75
C ARG A 231 -37.19 11.79 14.47
N ILE A 232 -37.90 12.34 13.49
CA ILE A 232 -37.35 12.78 12.20
C ILE A 232 -37.67 14.26 12.05
N ARG A 233 -36.67 15.14 11.93
CA ARG A 233 -36.88 16.56 11.66
C ARG A 233 -36.05 17.01 10.49
N VAL A 234 -36.69 17.63 9.51
CA VAL A 234 -35.98 18.31 8.42
C VAL A 234 -35.88 19.80 8.74
N ARG A 235 -34.67 20.34 8.77
CA ARG A 235 -34.40 21.77 9.00
C ARG A 235 -33.41 22.27 7.96
N GLY A 236 -33.90 23.09 7.02
CA GLY A 236 -33.07 23.66 5.96
C GLY A 236 -32.42 22.56 5.12
N ASP A 237 -31.09 22.51 5.14
CA ASP A 237 -30.25 21.56 4.40
C ASP A 237 -29.86 20.31 5.22
N ARG A 238 -30.49 20.06 6.36
CA ARG A 238 -30.16 18.92 7.25
C ARG A 238 -31.40 18.18 7.74
N ALA A 239 -31.24 16.86 7.91
CA ALA A 239 -32.19 15.98 8.59
C ALA A 239 -31.60 15.48 9.91
N GLU A 240 -32.34 15.69 10.99
CA GLU A 240 -32.04 15.16 12.33
C GLU A 240 -32.88 13.89 12.55
N ILE A 241 -32.20 12.78 12.80
CA ILE A 241 -32.80 11.48 13.15
C ILE A 241 -32.40 11.16 14.58
N ALA A 242 -33.38 10.94 15.46
CA ALA A 242 -33.12 10.61 16.86
C ALA A 242 -33.97 9.41 17.31
N VAL A 243 -33.36 8.50 18.07
CA VAL A 243 -34.05 7.44 18.80
C VAL A 243 -33.70 7.57 20.27
N SER A 244 -34.70 7.65 21.14
CA SER A 244 -34.50 7.69 22.59
C SER A 244 -35.36 6.67 23.31
N ALA A 245 -34.80 5.91 24.26
CA ALA A 245 -35.55 4.94 25.06
C ALA A 245 -35.08 4.94 26.53
N GLY A 246 -36.01 4.85 27.47
CA GLY A 246 -35.71 4.83 28.92
C GLY A 246 -36.86 5.36 29.79
N ALA A 247 -36.79 5.12 31.10
CA ALA A 247 -37.77 5.62 32.05
C ALA A 247 -37.51 7.11 32.33
N GLY A 248 -38.40 7.98 31.85
CA GLY A 248 -38.37 9.39 32.26
C GLY A 248 -38.83 9.52 33.70
N GLY A 249 -37.88 9.55 34.63
CA GLY A 249 -38.13 9.78 36.06
C GLY A 249 -36.88 10.35 36.71
N ASP A 250 -37.05 11.40 37.52
CA ASP A 250 -35.98 12.09 38.24
C ASP A 250 -35.16 11.13 39.11
N GLY A 251 -33.84 11.22 38.99
CA GLY A 251 -32.88 10.78 40.00
C GLY A 251 -32.69 9.27 40.14
N GLY A 252 -31.69 8.72 39.45
CA GLY A 252 -31.16 7.39 39.73
C GLY A 252 -29.83 7.17 39.03
N ASP A 253 -28.73 7.30 39.76
CA ASP A 253 -27.37 7.00 39.33
C ASP A 253 -27.25 5.47 39.15
N GLY A 254 -27.73 4.96 38.02
CA GLY A 254 -27.77 3.55 37.65
C GLY A 254 -26.59 3.22 36.75
N GLY A 255 -25.53 2.65 37.35
CA GLY A 255 -24.26 2.34 36.70
C GLY A 255 -24.36 1.68 35.33
N ALA A 256 -23.54 2.18 34.41
CA ALA A 256 -23.39 1.71 33.05
C ALA A 256 -23.02 0.22 32.96
N PRO A 257 -23.81 -0.63 32.26
CA PRO A 257 -23.31 -1.88 31.73
C PRO A 257 -22.62 -1.57 30.40
N GLY A 258 -21.29 -1.39 30.45
CA GLY A 258 -20.45 -1.32 29.26
C GLY A 258 -20.52 -2.61 28.46
N GLY A 259 -21.24 -2.59 27.33
CA GLY A 259 -21.42 -3.80 26.52
C GLY A 259 -22.08 -3.56 25.16
N GLY A 260 -21.46 -2.77 24.28
CA GLY A 260 -22.00 -2.54 22.93
C GLY A 260 -21.17 -1.64 22.01
N GLY A 261 -19.84 -1.76 22.02
CA GLY A 261 -18.96 -0.78 21.35
C GLY A 261 -18.86 -0.89 19.82
N THR A 262 -19.29 -1.98 19.19
CA THR A 262 -19.04 -2.20 17.75
C THR A 262 -20.13 -1.65 16.83
N GLY A 263 -21.42 -1.75 17.23
CA GLY A 263 -22.56 -1.26 16.43
C GLY A 263 -22.59 0.27 16.29
N LEU A 264 -22.45 0.97 17.42
CA LEU A 264 -22.44 2.44 17.45
C LEU A 264 -21.20 3.04 16.76
N ALA A 265 -20.03 2.38 16.86
CA ALA A 265 -18.83 2.80 16.15
C ALA A 265 -18.98 2.61 14.62
N GLY A 266 -19.64 1.55 14.18
CA GLY A 266 -19.98 1.33 12.76
C GLY A 266 -20.99 2.35 12.23
N LEU A 267 -21.98 2.74 13.04
CA LEU A 267 -22.93 3.79 12.70
C LEU A 267 -22.26 5.17 12.58
N ARG A 268 -21.40 5.53 13.55
CA ARG A 268 -20.64 6.78 13.51
C ARG A 268 -19.86 6.93 12.21
N ARG A 269 -19.07 5.91 11.84
CA ARG A 269 -18.31 5.89 10.58
C ARG A 269 -19.20 6.10 9.35
N ARG A 270 -20.39 5.49 9.33
CA ARG A 270 -21.35 5.62 8.22
C ARG A 270 -21.95 7.02 8.12
N VAL A 271 -22.33 7.61 9.25
CA VAL A 271 -22.87 8.97 9.30
C VAL A 271 -21.80 9.98 8.88
N GLU A 272 -20.58 9.85 9.39
CA GLU A 272 -19.44 10.68 9.01
C GLU A 272 -19.07 10.53 7.52
N ALA A 273 -19.20 9.33 6.95
CA ALA A 273 -18.92 9.08 5.53
C ALA A 273 -19.83 9.86 4.57
N ILE A 274 -21.02 10.27 5.02
CA ILE A 274 -21.92 11.13 4.24
C ILE A 274 -21.89 12.60 4.72
N GLY A 275 -20.88 12.98 5.51
CA GLY A 275 -20.71 14.35 6.02
C GLY A 275 -21.67 14.72 7.16
N GLY A 276 -22.26 13.73 7.82
CA GLY A 276 -23.14 13.91 8.97
C GLY A 276 -22.42 13.88 10.31
N ALA A 277 -23.13 14.27 11.38
CA ALA A 277 -22.66 14.18 12.76
C ALA A 277 -23.45 13.11 13.53
N PHE A 278 -22.78 12.37 14.43
CA PHE A 278 -23.39 11.28 15.19
C PHE A 278 -23.10 11.41 16.68
N GLU A 279 -24.14 11.25 17.49
CA GLU A 279 -24.08 11.25 18.95
C GLU A 279 -24.81 10.01 19.49
N ALA A 280 -24.21 9.33 20.46
CA ALA A 280 -24.88 8.26 21.19
C ALA A 280 -24.43 8.26 22.65
N GLY A 281 -25.39 8.12 23.58
CA GLY A 281 -25.12 8.12 25.01
C GLY A 281 -26.39 8.31 25.84
N ASP A 282 -26.24 8.23 27.16
CA ASP A 282 -27.36 8.43 28.08
C ASP A 282 -27.58 9.93 28.35
N ARG A 283 -28.81 10.40 28.17
CA ARG A 283 -29.27 11.77 28.35
C ARG A 283 -30.58 11.74 29.12
N ASP A 284 -30.63 12.43 30.25
CA ASP A 284 -31.85 12.58 31.08
C ASP A 284 -32.52 11.23 31.42
N GLY A 285 -31.71 10.22 31.76
CA GLY A 285 -32.20 8.87 32.09
C GLY A 285 -32.66 8.03 30.88
N ARG A 286 -32.42 8.52 29.66
CA ARG A 286 -32.75 7.82 28.41
C ARG A 286 -31.51 7.59 27.56
N HIS A 287 -31.42 6.43 26.94
CA HIS A 287 -30.39 6.18 25.94
C HIS A 287 -30.77 6.89 24.64
N LEU A 288 -29.94 7.82 24.17
CA LEU A 288 -30.14 8.59 22.95
C LEU A 288 -29.17 8.11 21.86
N VAL A 289 -29.70 7.90 20.65
CA VAL A 289 -28.93 7.74 19.42
C VAL A 289 -29.40 8.81 18.44
N ARG A 290 -28.53 9.75 18.07
CA ARG A 290 -28.84 10.91 17.23
C ARG A 290 -27.88 11.01 16.06
N ALA A 291 -28.41 11.28 14.87
CA ALA A 291 -27.66 11.55 13.67
C ALA A 291 -28.18 12.81 12.96
N GLU A 292 -27.27 13.67 12.53
CA GLU A 292 -27.55 14.85 11.71
C GLU A 292 -26.96 14.64 10.33
N LEU A 293 -27.82 14.60 9.31
CA LEU A 293 -27.48 14.18 7.96
C LEU A 293 -27.67 15.35 6.99
N PRO A 294 -26.68 15.70 6.14
CA PRO A 294 -26.84 16.73 5.13
C PRO A 294 -27.77 16.26 4.00
N LEU A 295 -28.62 17.15 3.51
CA LEU A 295 -29.58 16.92 2.41
C LEU A 295 -29.04 17.42 1.05
N GLY A 296 -27.97 18.21 1.05
CA GLY A 296 -27.23 18.60 -0.15
C GLY A 296 -26.22 17.53 -0.60
N GLU A 297 -25.68 17.66 -1.83
CA GLU A 297 -24.62 16.78 -2.31
C GLU A 297 -23.48 16.70 -1.29
N PRO A 298 -22.96 15.49 -0.99
CA PRO A 298 -21.94 15.32 0.02
C PRO A 298 -20.72 16.15 -0.37
N ALA A 299 -20.46 17.23 0.39
CA ALA A 299 -19.16 17.86 0.39
C ALA A 299 -18.16 16.77 0.74
N THR A 300 -17.28 16.45 -0.21
CA THR A 300 -16.20 15.47 -0.08
C THR A 300 -15.45 15.74 1.21
N ALA A 301 -15.81 15.03 2.27
CA ALA A 301 -15.15 15.12 3.55
C ALA A 301 -13.71 14.63 3.34
N ALA A 302 -12.76 15.56 3.48
CA ALA A 302 -11.35 15.23 3.51
C ALA A 302 -11.12 14.17 4.61
N PRO A 303 -10.38 13.06 4.33
CA PRO A 303 -10.19 12.00 5.30
C PRO A 303 -9.56 12.54 6.59
N GLY A 304 -10.26 12.33 7.70
CA GLY A 304 -9.85 12.73 9.05
C GLY A 304 -8.51 12.12 9.44
N ALA A 305 -7.73 12.94 10.13
CA ALA A 305 -6.46 12.61 10.77
C ALA A 305 -6.63 11.43 11.73
N GLY A 306 -5.89 10.35 11.49
CA GLY A 306 -5.94 9.15 12.33
C GLY A 306 -5.14 7.96 11.82
N ASP A 307 -4.56 8.03 10.63
CA ASP A 307 -3.63 7.02 10.13
C ASP A 307 -2.30 7.73 9.84
N GLU A 308 -1.24 7.38 10.58
CA GLU A 308 0.11 7.81 10.25
C GLU A 308 0.35 7.48 8.77
N PRO A 309 0.62 8.48 7.91
CA PRO A 309 0.79 8.22 6.49
C PRO A 309 2.03 7.34 6.32
N GLY A 310 1.79 6.05 6.05
CA GLY A 310 2.84 5.12 5.66
C GLY A 310 3.73 5.77 4.60
N PRO A 311 5.05 5.48 4.60
CA PRO A 311 6.05 6.27 3.89
C PRO A 311 5.57 6.57 2.48
N ARG A 312 5.27 7.86 2.24
CA ARG A 312 4.77 8.34 0.96
C ARG A 312 5.69 7.77 -0.12
N PRO A 313 5.15 7.12 -1.16
CA PRO A 313 6.00 6.66 -2.25
C PRO A 313 6.79 7.87 -2.75
N ARG A 314 8.13 7.80 -2.62
CA ARG A 314 9.00 8.86 -3.14
C ARG A 314 8.57 9.13 -4.57
N PRO A 315 8.32 10.40 -4.96
CA PRO A 315 7.77 10.70 -6.26
C PRO A 315 8.68 10.08 -7.32
N LEU A 316 8.07 9.44 -8.32
CA LEU A 316 8.75 8.78 -9.44
C LEU A 316 9.87 9.65 -10.02
N ALA A 317 9.63 10.96 -10.03
CA ALA A 317 10.55 12.01 -10.46
C ALA A 317 11.84 12.07 -9.65
N ALA A 318 11.82 11.86 -8.32
CA ALA A 318 13.02 11.88 -7.50
C ALA A 318 13.94 10.69 -7.84
N THR A 319 13.39 9.50 -7.97
CA THR A 319 14.14 8.29 -8.35
C THR A 319 14.65 8.34 -9.78
N LEU A 320 13.84 8.84 -10.73
CA LEU A 320 14.28 9.03 -12.12
C LEU A 320 15.33 10.13 -12.26
N ARG A 321 15.26 11.22 -11.48
CA ARG A 321 16.28 12.28 -11.50
C ARG A 321 17.66 11.74 -11.12
N TRP A 322 17.76 10.92 -10.08
CA TRP A 322 19.03 10.32 -9.68
C TRP A 322 19.54 9.25 -10.66
N ALA A 323 18.67 8.62 -11.44
CA ALA A 323 19.07 7.65 -12.47
C ALA A 323 19.47 8.32 -13.80
N LEU A 324 18.79 9.41 -14.19
CA LEU A 324 18.99 10.06 -15.49
C LEU A 324 20.09 11.13 -15.49
N LEU A 325 20.36 11.74 -14.33
CA LEU A 325 21.42 12.75 -14.19
C LEU A 325 22.81 12.23 -14.60
N PRO A 326 23.30 11.06 -14.11
CA PRO A 326 24.61 10.56 -14.53
C PRO A 326 24.65 10.21 -16.02
N THR A 327 23.55 9.72 -16.59
CA THR A 327 23.44 9.47 -18.03
C THR A 327 23.60 10.74 -18.86
N LEU A 328 22.92 11.82 -18.45
CA LEU A 328 23.02 13.11 -19.12
C LEU A 328 24.43 13.70 -19.00
N VAL A 329 25.03 13.64 -17.81
CA VAL A 329 26.41 14.11 -17.57
C VAL A 329 27.40 13.35 -18.46
N MET A 330 27.30 12.02 -18.51
CA MET A 330 28.18 11.21 -19.35
C MET A 330 28.01 11.52 -20.85
N ALA A 331 26.77 11.72 -21.32
CA ALA A 331 26.50 12.08 -22.70
C ALA A 331 27.16 13.42 -23.08
N VAL A 332 27.05 14.43 -22.20
CA VAL A 332 27.68 15.74 -22.39
C VAL A 332 29.20 15.63 -22.38
N LEU A 333 29.78 14.88 -21.44
CA LEU A 333 31.24 14.66 -21.39
C LEU A 333 31.75 13.93 -22.63
N THR A 334 31.03 12.91 -23.10
CA THR A 334 31.38 12.15 -24.31
C THR A 334 31.31 13.04 -25.55
N ALA A 335 30.27 13.86 -25.68
CA ALA A 335 30.15 14.81 -26.78
C ALA A 335 31.25 15.88 -26.73
N GLY A 336 31.55 16.43 -25.55
CA GLY A 336 32.61 17.41 -25.36
C GLY A 336 33.99 16.85 -25.68
N PHE A 337 34.27 15.61 -25.26
CA PHE A 337 35.51 14.93 -25.61
C PHE A 337 35.61 14.65 -27.09
N HIS A 338 34.55 14.14 -27.72
CA HIS A 338 34.55 13.86 -29.15
C HIS A 338 34.86 15.13 -29.96
N LEU A 339 34.22 16.25 -29.61
CA LEU A 339 34.50 17.55 -30.21
C LEU A 339 35.97 17.96 -30.00
N TRP A 340 36.50 17.83 -28.79
CA TRP A 340 37.90 18.16 -28.52
C TRP A 340 38.90 17.22 -29.21
N ALA A 341 38.58 15.94 -29.28
CA ALA A 341 39.43 14.88 -29.84
C ALA A 341 39.56 14.97 -31.35
N THR A 342 38.52 15.48 -32.04
CA THR A 342 38.47 15.66 -33.50
C THR A 342 38.86 17.07 -33.95
N HIS A 343 38.72 18.08 -33.07
CA HIS A 343 39.05 19.45 -33.40
C HIS A 343 40.55 19.62 -33.68
N GLY A 344 40.89 19.85 -34.95
CA GLY A 344 42.25 20.09 -35.41
C GLY A 344 43.11 18.83 -35.55
N SER A 345 42.52 17.64 -35.47
CA SER A 345 43.20 16.34 -35.64
C SER A 345 42.61 15.46 -36.75
N THR A 346 41.48 15.87 -37.33
CA THR A 346 40.83 15.17 -38.43
C THR A 346 41.54 15.42 -39.75
N LEU A 347 42.07 14.36 -40.35
CA LEU A 347 42.63 14.37 -41.70
C LEU A 347 41.59 13.78 -42.66
N GLU A 348 41.21 14.54 -43.69
CA GLU A 348 40.28 14.04 -44.70
C GLU A 348 40.91 12.91 -45.52
N THR A 349 40.11 11.92 -45.91
CA THR A 349 40.61 10.79 -46.70
C THR A 349 41.15 11.23 -48.07
N ALA A 350 40.56 12.28 -48.66
CA ALA A 350 41.05 12.86 -49.91
C ALA A 350 42.45 13.46 -49.74
N ASP A 351 42.72 14.13 -48.61
CA ASP A 351 44.02 14.73 -48.30
C ASP A 351 45.07 13.67 -48.05
N PHE A 352 44.71 12.62 -47.32
CA PHE A 352 45.56 11.45 -47.12
C PHE A 352 45.98 10.79 -48.44
N GLN A 353 45.04 10.63 -49.39
CA GLN A 353 45.32 10.03 -50.70
C GLN A 353 46.25 10.89 -51.59
N ARG A 354 46.43 12.18 -51.29
CA ARG A 354 47.38 13.06 -51.99
C ARG A 354 48.83 12.91 -51.52
N ILE A 355 49.04 12.28 -50.37
CA ILE A 355 50.35 12.08 -49.75
C ILE A 355 50.94 10.77 -50.27
N SER A 356 52.24 10.76 -50.55
CA SER A 356 52.95 9.55 -50.98
C SER A 356 54.36 9.49 -50.41
N PRO A 357 54.92 8.29 -50.15
CA PRO A 357 56.31 8.15 -49.72
C PRO A 357 57.30 8.84 -50.69
N GLY A 358 58.37 9.40 -50.14
CA GLY A 358 59.40 10.15 -50.87
C GLY A 358 59.08 11.62 -51.13
N GLN A 359 57.86 12.09 -50.83
CA GLN A 359 57.53 13.51 -50.94
C GLN A 359 58.29 14.35 -49.90
N PRO A 360 58.80 15.54 -50.27
CA PRO A 360 59.36 16.50 -49.31
C PRO A 360 58.37 16.82 -48.20
N TYR A 361 58.78 16.69 -46.94
CA TYR A 361 57.88 16.80 -45.79
C TYR A 361 57.34 18.23 -45.61
N ASP A 362 58.09 19.24 -46.05
CA ASP A 362 57.68 20.65 -46.08
C ASP A 362 56.44 20.91 -46.96
N ARG A 363 56.25 20.13 -48.03
CA ARG A 363 55.06 20.20 -48.89
C ARG A 363 53.86 19.46 -48.33
N VAL A 364 54.12 18.42 -47.52
CA VAL A 364 53.07 17.59 -46.90
C VAL A 364 52.54 18.24 -45.62
N ARG A 365 53.42 18.84 -44.82
CA ARG A 365 53.08 19.45 -43.52
C ARG A 365 51.89 20.42 -43.55
N PRO A 366 51.70 21.29 -44.57
CA PRO A 366 50.53 22.18 -44.65
C PRO A 366 49.19 21.47 -44.88
N LEU A 367 49.21 20.23 -45.38
CA LEU A 367 48.01 19.39 -45.55
C LEU A 367 47.65 18.64 -44.26
N LEU A 368 48.54 18.63 -43.27
CA LEU A 368 48.33 17.89 -42.03
C LEU A 368 47.60 18.76 -40.99
N PRO A 369 46.66 18.17 -40.22
CA PRO A 369 46.04 18.83 -39.09
C PRO A 369 47.07 19.30 -38.05
N ALA A 370 46.73 20.37 -37.32
CA ALA A 370 47.62 20.99 -36.33
C ALA A 370 47.88 20.10 -35.10
N ARG A 371 47.00 19.13 -34.83
CA ARG A 371 47.07 18.24 -33.67
C ARG A 371 47.05 16.79 -34.11
N GLU A 372 47.72 15.95 -33.34
CA GLU A 372 47.60 14.50 -33.49
C GLU A 372 46.34 13.97 -32.81
N ALA A 373 45.84 12.84 -33.31
CA ALA A 373 44.75 12.10 -32.68
C ALA A 373 45.16 11.69 -31.25
N PRO A 374 44.31 11.93 -30.24
CA PRO A 374 44.66 11.66 -28.84
C PRO A 374 44.72 10.17 -28.51
N MET A 375 44.17 9.33 -29.40
CA MET A 375 43.89 7.93 -29.14
C MET A 375 44.51 7.03 -30.22
N ARG A 376 45.38 6.11 -29.79
CA ARG A 376 46.13 5.20 -30.68
C ARG A 376 45.83 3.76 -30.29
N PHE A 377 45.28 2.96 -31.22
CA PHE A 377 44.96 1.54 -31.00
C PHE A 377 45.79 0.57 -31.87
N ALA A 378 46.69 1.07 -32.71
CA ALA A 378 47.52 0.22 -33.57
C ALA A 378 48.65 -0.41 -32.76
N VAL A 379 48.35 -1.51 -32.08
CA VAL A 379 49.34 -2.36 -31.40
C VAL A 379 50.12 -3.12 -32.47
N GLY A 380 51.45 -2.98 -32.49
CA GLY A 380 52.33 -3.87 -33.25
C GLY A 380 52.79 -3.38 -34.63
N VAL A 381 52.52 -2.13 -35.04
CA VAL A 381 53.16 -1.57 -36.23
C VAL A 381 54.43 -0.81 -35.80
N PRO A 382 55.65 -1.37 -36.00
CA PRO A 382 56.88 -0.73 -35.55
C PRO A 382 57.10 0.61 -36.26
N GLU A 383 57.81 1.52 -35.58
CA GLU A 383 58.29 2.76 -36.20
C GLU A 383 59.50 2.45 -37.08
N PRO A 384 59.57 2.98 -38.32
CA PRO A 384 60.76 2.84 -39.14
C PRO A 384 61.98 3.48 -38.45
N PRO A 385 63.16 2.86 -38.54
CA PRO A 385 64.36 3.37 -37.88
C PRO A 385 64.71 4.78 -38.41
N GLY A 386 64.84 5.74 -37.48
CA GLY A 386 65.16 7.13 -37.79
C GLY A 386 63.98 8.00 -38.23
N ALA A 387 62.77 7.46 -38.33
CA ALA A 387 61.56 8.21 -38.65
C ALA A 387 60.74 8.54 -37.40
N ARG A 388 60.02 9.66 -37.42
CA ARG A 388 58.99 10.01 -36.43
C ARG A 388 57.60 9.86 -37.06
N CYS A 389 56.68 9.25 -36.34
CA CYS A 389 55.32 8.99 -36.84
C CYS A 389 54.27 9.87 -36.15
N VAL A 390 53.47 10.57 -36.95
CA VAL A 390 52.32 11.36 -36.52
C VAL A 390 51.01 10.66 -36.87
N HIS A 391 49.99 10.83 -36.03
CA HIS A 391 48.73 10.08 -36.12
C HIS A 391 47.53 11.01 -36.24
N PHE A 392 46.60 10.69 -37.14
CA PHE A 392 45.41 11.51 -37.40
C PHE A 392 44.14 10.67 -37.42
N THR A 393 43.02 11.27 -37.03
CA THR A 393 41.70 10.62 -37.05
C THR A 393 40.94 10.96 -38.34
N ASP A 394 39.99 10.13 -38.73
CA ASP A 394 39.00 10.47 -39.77
C ASP A 394 37.70 11.04 -39.19
N GLY A 395 37.70 11.39 -37.89
CA GLY A 395 36.53 11.95 -37.20
C GLY A 395 35.59 10.90 -36.62
N ASN A 396 36.05 9.66 -36.45
CA ASN A 396 35.22 8.57 -35.97
C ASN A 396 34.66 8.81 -34.54
N PHE A 397 33.37 8.51 -34.37
CA PHE A 397 32.66 8.62 -33.09
C PHE A 397 32.81 7.34 -32.26
N PRO A 398 32.88 7.42 -30.91
CA PRO A 398 32.93 8.61 -30.07
C PRO A 398 34.34 9.16 -29.81
N LEU A 399 35.39 8.48 -30.28
CA LEU A 399 36.71 8.59 -29.66
C LEU A 399 37.77 9.35 -30.46
N GLY A 400 37.54 9.63 -31.74
CA GLY A 400 38.57 10.22 -32.59
C GLY A 400 39.83 9.34 -32.64
N LEU A 401 39.66 8.03 -32.80
CA LEU A 401 40.73 7.05 -32.95
C LEU A 401 41.59 7.40 -34.16
N ALA A 402 42.90 7.21 -34.03
CA ALA A 402 43.86 7.33 -35.12
C ALA A 402 43.52 6.34 -36.25
N SER A 403 43.18 6.89 -37.41
CA SER A 403 42.86 6.15 -38.64
C SER A 403 44.01 6.21 -39.64
N PHE A 404 44.89 7.20 -39.54
CA PHE A 404 46.03 7.41 -40.43
C PHE A 404 47.32 7.59 -39.64
N ARG A 405 48.41 7.02 -40.17
CA ARG A 405 49.77 7.18 -39.65
C ARG A 405 50.67 7.68 -40.77
N ILE A 406 51.47 8.71 -40.50
CA ILE A 406 52.43 9.27 -41.45
C ILE A 406 53.78 9.38 -40.75
N CYS A 407 54.80 8.71 -41.28
CA CYS A 407 56.15 8.68 -40.74
C CYS A 407 57.10 9.49 -41.62
N HIS A 408 57.95 10.31 -41.02
CA HIS A 408 58.89 11.19 -41.73
C HIS A 408 60.27 11.21 -41.04
N ASP A 409 61.34 11.40 -41.81
CA ASP A 409 62.71 11.57 -41.30
C ASP A 409 63.08 13.04 -41.03
N GLY A 410 62.18 13.97 -41.40
CA GLY A 410 62.36 15.42 -41.29
C GLY A 410 62.62 16.11 -42.63
N ALA A 411 63.10 15.38 -43.64
CA ALA A 411 63.27 15.86 -45.00
C ALA A 411 62.15 15.34 -45.92
N SER A 412 61.75 14.08 -45.77
CA SER A 412 60.77 13.43 -46.63
C SER A 412 59.82 12.50 -45.86
N VAL A 413 58.70 12.16 -46.49
CA VAL A 413 57.78 11.13 -45.99
C VAL A 413 58.39 9.75 -46.23
N VAL A 414 58.60 8.99 -45.17
CA VAL A 414 59.20 7.65 -45.20
C VAL A 414 58.13 6.59 -45.43
N GLU A 415 57.00 6.70 -44.73
CA GLU A 415 55.93 5.71 -44.79
C GLU A 415 54.57 6.37 -44.51
N ILE A 416 53.52 5.88 -45.16
CA ILE A 416 52.12 6.21 -44.82
C ILE A 416 51.34 4.91 -44.61
N THR A 417 50.48 4.89 -43.59
CA THR A 417 49.69 3.71 -43.24
C THR A 417 48.23 4.11 -43.00
N ASP A 418 47.29 3.47 -43.70
CA ASP A 418 45.86 3.52 -43.36
C ASP A 418 45.58 2.45 -42.30
N LEU A 419 45.51 2.87 -41.04
CA LEU A 419 45.37 1.99 -39.89
C LEU A 419 44.03 1.24 -39.88
N ARG A 420 43.02 1.70 -40.63
CA ARG A 420 41.72 1.02 -40.76
C ARG A 420 41.82 -0.27 -41.57
N ARG A 421 42.88 -0.41 -42.38
CA ARG A 421 43.13 -1.59 -43.21
C ARG A 421 44.10 -2.57 -42.58
N VAL A 422 44.71 -2.21 -41.45
CA VAL A 422 45.62 -3.07 -40.71
C VAL A 422 44.77 -4.05 -39.89
N PRO A 423 44.94 -5.38 -40.05
CA PRO A 423 44.24 -6.35 -39.22
C PRO A 423 44.64 -6.15 -37.75
N LEU A 424 43.65 -6.17 -36.86
CA LEU A 424 43.84 -5.95 -35.42
C LEU A 424 44.42 -7.19 -34.69
N TRP A 425 44.72 -8.27 -35.42
CA TRP A 425 45.25 -9.55 -34.94
C TRP A 425 45.86 -10.37 -36.08
#